data_AF-A0A3B6VXQ9-F1
#
_entry.id   AF-A0A3B6VXQ9-F1
#
_cell.length_a   1.000
_cell.length_b   1.000
_cell.length_c   1.000
_cell.angle_alpha   90.00
_cell.angle_beta   90.00
_cell.angle_gamma   90.00
#
_symmetry.space_group_name_H-M   'P 1'
#
loop_
_entity.id
_entity.type
_entity.pdbx_description
1 polymer ?
#
loop_
_entity_poly.entity_id
_entity_poly.type
_entity_poly.pdbx_seq_one_letter_code
_entity_poly.pdbx_strand_id
1 'polypeptide(L)'
;MSATFNLSYKGYGALIVFQRNISLHSLVDKAVRLNADISIELLESIFFKNNPIHDGAAIIMENRIAAASAYLPLTETEPQIKNRRLGTRHRAALGISEQTDAVVVVVSEETQCVSIVHGGILEYNLSRDELYKRLGELLEVKVD
;
A
#
# COMPACT_ATOMS: atom_id res chain seq x y z
N MET A 1 2.95 5.14 -9.52
CA MET A 1 1.77 5.99 -9.23
C MET A 1 0.59 5.77 -10.17
N SER A 2 0.82 5.65 -11.48
CA SER A 2 -0.28 5.41 -12.44
C SER A 2 -1.12 4.17 -12.11
N ALA A 3 -0.50 3.05 -11.74
CA ALA A 3 -1.20 1.82 -11.34
C ALA A 3 -2.23 2.06 -10.22
N THR A 4 -1.89 2.85 -9.19
CA THR A 4 -2.76 3.16 -8.06
C THR A 4 -4.07 3.82 -8.50
N PHE A 5 -3.99 4.82 -9.39
CA PHE A 5 -5.18 5.50 -9.89
C PHE A 5 -5.94 4.67 -10.91
N ASN A 6 -5.26 3.85 -11.71
CA ASN A 6 -5.93 2.92 -12.62
C ASN A 6 -6.75 1.89 -11.83
N LEU A 7 -6.21 1.36 -10.73
CA LEU A 7 -6.91 0.46 -9.80
C LEU A 7 -8.09 1.17 -9.13
N SER A 8 -7.90 2.41 -8.67
CA SER A 8 -8.97 3.27 -8.12
C SER A 8 -10.13 3.42 -9.11
N TYR A 9 -9.85 3.83 -10.35
CA TYR A 9 -10.88 3.98 -11.39
C TYR A 9 -11.62 2.67 -11.69
N LYS A 10 -10.95 1.53 -11.59
CA LYS A 10 -11.53 0.19 -11.77
C LYS A 10 -12.30 -0.32 -10.54
N GLY A 11 -12.22 0.37 -9.40
CA GLY A 11 -12.80 -0.10 -8.13
C GLY A 11 -12.07 -1.28 -7.51
N TYR A 12 -10.77 -1.44 -7.79
CA TYR A 12 -9.95 -2.52 -7.25
C TYR A 12 -9.16 -2.01 -6.04
N GLY A 13 -9.35 -2.70 -4.91
CA GLY A 13 -8.62 -2.40 -3.69
C GLY A 13 -7.15 -2.77 -3.80
N ALA A 14 -6.27 -1.91 -3.29
CA ALA A 14 -4.83 -2.14 -3.33
C ALA A 14 -4.18 -1.75 -2.00
N LEU A 15 -3.08 -2.44 -1.67
CA LEU A 15 -2.30 -2.23 -0.45
C LEU A 15 -0.83 -2.42 -0.78
N ILE A 16 -0.11 -1.31 -0.94
CA ILE A 16 1.29 -1.30 -1.42
C ILE A 16 2.17 -0.76 -0.31
N VAL A 17 3.07 -1.59 0.20
CA VAL A 17 3.98 -1.27 1.31
C VAL A 17 5.37 -1.00 0.75
N PHE A 18 5.90 0.18 1.02
CA PHE A 18 7.27 0.57 0.68
C PHE A 18 8.14 0.44 1.93
N GLN A 19 9.14 -0.45 1.87
CA GLN A 19 10.14 -0.55 2.91
C GLN A 19 11.01 0.71 2.94
N ARG A 20 11.34 1.18 4.15
CA ARG A 20 12.40 2.17 4.39
C ARG A 20 13.55 1.52 5.17
N ASN A 21 13.82 1.95 6.40
CA ASN A 21 14.98 1.48 7.16
C ASN A 21 14.69 0.18 7.91
N ILE A 22 13.44 -0.03 8.35
CA ILE A 22 13.05 -1.24 9.07
C ILE A 22 12.73 -2.34 8.06
N SER A 23 13.46 -3.45 8.16
CA SER A 23 13.32 -4.60 7.28
C SER A 23 11.96 -5.28 7.39
N LEU A 24 11.39 -5.65 6.23
CA LEU A 24 10.12 -6.37 6.08
C LEU A 24 10.31 -7.84 5.67
N HIS A 25 11.52 -8.38 5.77
CA HIS A 25 11.83 -9.75 5.33
C HIS A 25 10.92 -10.82 5.95
N SER A 26 10.57 -10.68 7.22
CA SER A 26 9.67 -11.62 7.91
C SER A 26 8.27 -11.69 7.32
N LEU A 27 7.81 -10.60 6.67
CA LEU A 27 6.54 -10.57 5.93
C LEU A 27 6.72 -11.20 4.55
N VAL A 28 7.82 -10.91 3.86
CA VAL A 28 8.17 -11.48 2.55
C VAL A 28 8.28 -13.02 2.62
N ASP A 29 8.84 -13.56 3.71
CA ASP A 29 9.05 -15.00 3.89
C ASP A 29 7.75 -15.80 3.98
N LYS A 30 6.65 -15.15 4.39
CA LYS A 30 5.33 -15.77 4.54
C LYS A 30 4.39 -15.47 3.36
N ALA A 31 4.84 -14.67 2.41
CA ALA A 31 4.07 -14.15 1.30
C ALA A 31 4.46 -14.87 -0.02
N VAL A 32 3.74 -14.56 -1.10
CA VAL A 32 4.11 -15.07 -2.44
C VAL A 32 5.29 -14.23 -2.95
N ARG A 33 6.49 -14.82 -2.91
CA ARG A 33 7.70 -14.17 -3.42
C ARG A 33 7.62 -13.97 -4.92
N LEU A 34 7.90 -12.74 -5.36
CA LEU A 34 7.93 -12.36 -6.78
C LEU A 34 9.34 -11.98 -7.21
N ASN A 35 10.03 -11.16 -6.40
CA ASN A 35 11.32 -10.58 -6.74
C ASN A 35 11.35 -10.00 -8.17
N ALA A 36 10.34 -9.21 -8.51
CA ALA A 36 10.12 -8.72 -9.87
C ALA A 36 10.40 -7.21 -9.96
N ASP A 37 10.73 -6.75 -11.17
CA ASP A 37 10.83 -5.32 -11.45
C ASP A 37 9.46 -4.65 -11.29
N ILE A 38 9.47 -3.38 -10.84
CA ILE A 38 8.25 -2.61 -10.67
C ILE A 38 7.75 -2.16 -12.04
N SER A 39 6.54 -2.58 -12.41
CA SER A 39 5.83 -2.10 -13.60
C SER A 39 4.37 -1.81 -13.27
N ILE A 40 3.73 -0.96 -14.09
CA ILE A 40 2.31 -0.63 -13.93
C ILE A 40 1.47 -1.89 -14.12
N GLU A 41 1.79 -2.64 -15.16
CA GLU A 41 1.11 -3.86 -15.57
C GLU A 41 1.17 -4.93 -14.48
N LEU A 42 2.32 -5.09 -13.82
CA LEU A 42 2.47 -6.07 -12.76
C LEU A 42 1.70 -5.66 -11.50
N LEU A 43 1.76 -4.39 -11.07
CA LEU A 43 0.97 -3.91 -9.94
C LEU A 43 -0.54 -4.04 -10.19
N GLU A 44 -0.99 -3.70 -11.40
CA GLU A 44 -2.40 -3.90 -11.77
C GLU A 44 -2.78 -5.39 -11.79
N SER A 45 -1.90 -6.25 -12.27
CA SER A 45 -2.13 -7.70 -12.31
C SER A 45 -2.20 -8.31 -10.91
N ILE A 46 -1.39 -7.83 -9.97
CA ILE A 46 -1.43 -8.27 -8.57
C ILE A 46 -2.80 -7.96 -7.97
N PHE A 47 -3.30 -6.73 -8.11
CA PHE A 47 -4.56 -6.30 -7.47
C PHE A 47 -5.81 -6.50 -8.34
N PHE A 48 -5.69 -7.11 -9.51
CA PHE A 48 -6.85 -7.50 -10.31
C PHE A 48 -7.75 -8.44 -9.52
N LYS A 49 -9.07 -8.21 -9.53
CA LYS A 49 -10.00 -8.99 -8.71
C LYS A 49 -9.99 -10.49 -9.08
N ASN A 50 -10.21 -11.36 -8.10
CA ASN A 50 -10.36 -12.81 -8.29
C ASN A 50 -9.10 -13.56 -8.76
N ASN A 51 -7.90 -13.01 -8.56
CA ASN A 51 -6.66 -13.75 -8.77
C ASN A 51 -6.06 -14.25 -7.42
N PRO A 52 -5.22 -15.30 -7.39
CA PRO A 52 -4.76 -15.89 -6.13
C PRO A 52 -3.91 -14.97 -5.22
N ILE A 53 -3.37 -13.86 -5.74
CA ILE A 53 -2.41 -13.01 -5.03
C ILE A 53 -2.90 -11.57 -4.77
N HIS A 54 -4.16 -11.27 -5.08
CA HIS A 54 -4.76 -9.94 -4.86
C HIS A 54 -5.10 -9.62 -3.41
N ASP A 55 -5.26 -10.67 -2.59
CA ASP A 55 -5.59 -10.55 -1.17
C ASP A 55 -4.32 -10.38 -0.36
N GLY A 56 -4.20 -9.24 0.31
CA GLY A 56 -3.03 -8.85 1.10
C GLY A 56 -2.27 -7.70 0.48
N ALA A 57 -1.01 -7.54 0.88
CA ALA A 57 -0.15 -6.44 0.46
C ALA A 57 0.87 -6.86 -0.59
N ALA A 58 1.20 -5.93 -1.49
CA ALA A 58 2.42 -5.96 -2.27
C ALA A 58 3.53 -5.27 -1.45
N ILE A 59 4.67 -5.92 -1.30
CA ILE A 59 5.83 -5.39 -0.57
C ILE A 59 6.89 -4.97 -1.57
N ILE A 60 7.28 -3.70 -1.51
CA ILE A 60 8.35 -3.10 -2.31
C ILE A 60 9.59 -2.93 -1.43
N MET A 61 10.69 -3.56 -1.85
CA MET A 61 12.00 -3.50 -1.21
C MET A 61 13.06 -3.32 -2.29
N GLU A 62 14.03 -2.43 -2.06
CA GLU A 62 15.18 -2.25 -2.96
C GLU A 62 14.77 -2.04 -4.42
N ASN A 63 13.72 -1.24 -4.64
CA ASN A 63 13.15 -0.94 -5.96
C ASN A 63 12.60 -2.17 -6.73
N ARG A 64 12.21 -3.23 -6.02
CA ARG A 64 11.58 -4.43 -6.58
C ARG A 64 10.29 -4.75 -5.84
N ILE A 65 9.35 -5.41 -6.53
CA ILE A 65 8.22 -6.06 -5.87
C ILE A 65 8.75 -7.37 -5.28
N ALA A 66 9.09 -7.34 -3.99
CA ALA A 66 9.67 -8.48 -3.29
C ALA A 66 8.65 -9.62 -3.14
N ALA A 67 7.43 -9.29 -2.74
CA ALA A 67 6.34 -10.25 -2.59
C ALA A 67 4.96 -9.61 -2.79
N ALA A 68 3.96 -10.45 -3.00
CA ALA A 68 2.54 -10.12 -3.01
C ALA A 68 1.77 -11.05 -2.06
N SER A 69 0.50 -10.76 -1.84
CA SER A 69 -0.36 -11.49 -0.90
C SER A 69 0.17 -11.52 0.54
N ALA A 70 0.92 -10.49 0.96
CA ALA A 70 1.47 -10.44 2.30
C ALA A 70 0.40 -10.07 3.33
N TYR A 71 0.30 -10.84 4.40
CA TYR A 71 -0.56 -10.53 5.55
C TYR A 71 0.14 -9.53 6.47
N LEU A 72 -0.51 -8.40 6.72
CA LEU A 72 0.01 -7.35 7.61
C LEU A 72 -0.70 -7.38 8.97
N PRO A 73 -0.04 -6.94 10.05
CA PRO A 73 -0.71 -6.69 11.32
C PRO A 73 -1.79 -5.61 11.15
N LEU A 74 -2.90 -5.76 11.87
CA LEU A 74 -3.94 -4.73 11.94
C LEU A 74 -3.67 -3.82 13.13
N THR A 75 -3.95 -2.53 12.99
CA THR A 75 -4.00 -1.62 14.16
C THR A 75 -5.08 -2.11 15.14
N GLU A 76 -4.80 -1.97 16.43
CA GLU A 76 -5.76 -2.23 17.51
C GLU A 76 -6.80 -1.10 17.63
N THR A 77 -6.52 0.05 17.03
CA THR A 77 -7.45 1.17 16.99
C THR A 77 -8.59 0.89 16.01
N GLU A 78 -9.79 1.43 16.27
CA GLU A 78 -10.86 1.49 15.27
C GLU A 78 -10.87 2.87 14.61
N PRO A 79 -9.99 3.13 13.63
CA PRO A 79 -9.90 4.44 12.99
C PRO A 79 -11.18 4.74 12.21
N GLN A 80 -11.63 5.99 12.29
CA GLN A 80 -12.83 6.46 11.62
C GLN A 80 -12.53 7.71 10.79
N ILE A 81 -13.12 7.76 9.59
CA ILE A 81 -13.12 8.95 8.74
C ILE A 81 -14.56 9.31 8.42
N LYS A 82 -14.94 10.57 8.65
CA LYS A 82 -16.29 11.10 8.39
C LYS A 82 -17.39 10.19 8.98
N ASN A 83 -17.20 9.73 10.22
CA ASN A 83 -18.10 8.81 10.94
C ASN A 83 -18.28 7.43 10.30
N ARG A 84 -17.38 7.02 9.39
CA ARG A 84 -17.34 5.67 8.81
C ARG A 84 -16.11 4.92 9.31
N ARG A 85 -16.30 3.64 9.64
CA ARG A 85 -15.22 2.73 9.98
C ARG A 85 -14.37 2.46 8.74
N LEU A 86 -13.05 2.45 8.90
CA LEU A 86 -12.16 2.11 7.80
C LEU A 86 -12.09 0.60 7.57
N GLY A 87 -11.97 0.20 6.30
CA GLY A 87 -11.86 -1.21 5.90
C GLY A 87 -10.54 -1.88 6.33
N THR A 88 -10.46 -3.19 6.13
CA THR A 88 -9.32 -4.04 6.54
C THR A 88 -7.98 -3.57 5.99
N ARG A 89 -7.90 -3.17 4.71
CA ARG A 89 -6.65 -2.66 4.10
C ARG A 89 -6.13 -1.39 4.78
N HIS A 90 -7.01 -0.49 5.20
CA HIS A 90 -6.61 0.71 5.94
C HIS A 90 -6.08 0.37 7.32
N ARG A 91 -6.76 -0.55 8.04
CA ARG A 91 -6.29 -1.00 9.35
C ARG A 91 -4.95 -1.75 9.26
N ALA A 92 -4.76 -2.52 8.19
CA ALA A 92 -3.50 -3.18 7.88
C ALA A 92 -2.38 -2.18 7.59
N ALA A 93 -2.68 -1.15 6.80
CA ALA A 93 -1.74 -0.05 6.52
C ALA A 93 -1.33 0.70 7.80
N LEU A 94 -2.29 0.99 8.68
CA LEU A 94 -2.02 1.60 9.98
C LEU A 94 -1.16 0.69 10.86
N GLY A 95 -1.57 -0.57 11.04
CA GLY A 95 -0.86 -1.52 11.88
C GLY A 95 0.60 -1.73 11.48
N ILE A 96 0.89 -1.87 10.18
CA ILE A 96 2.29 -1.99 9.75
C ILE A 96 3.08 -0.69 9.94
N SER A 97 2.45 0.47 9.72
CA SER A 97 3.09 1.78 9.86
C SER A 97 3.32 2.21 11.32
N GLU A 98 2.60 1.60 12.27
CA GLU A 98 2.80 1.80 13.71
C GLU A 98 4.02 1.01 14.22
N GLN A 99 4.29 -0.15 13.61
CA GLN A 99 5.38 -1.05 14.01
C GLN A 99 6.68 -0.83 13.24
N THR A 100 6.61 -0.14 12.10
CA THR A 100 7.74 0.07 11.20
C THR A 100 7.75 1.50 10.69
N ASP A 101 8.84 1.88 10.04
CA ASP A 101 8.90 3.14 9.32
C ASP A 101 8.34 3.00 7.89
N ALA A 102 7.62 1.94 7.53
CA ALA A 102 7.11 1.76 6.18
C ALA A 102 6.12 2.87 5.77
N VAL A 103 6.12 3.18 4.47
CA VAL A 103 5.11 4.04 3.83
C VAL A 103 4.14 3.14 3.07
N VAL A 104 2.85 3.32 3.25
CA VAL A 104 1.84 2.44 2.66
C VAL A 104 0.87 3.24 1.81
N VAL A 105 0.68 2.82 0.56
CA VAL A 105 -0.38 3.35 -0.31
C VAL A 105 -1.57 2.41 -0.26
N VAL A 106 -2.76 2.97 -0.02
CA VAL A 106 -4.02 2.24 0.05
C VAL A 106 -4.96 2.75 -1.03
N VAL A 107 -5.58 1.83 -1.78
CA VAL A 107 -6.72 2.12 -2.64
C VAL A 107 -7.95 1.44 -2.04
N SER A 108 -8.97 2.23 -1.76
CA SER A 108 -10.25 1.74 -1.24
C SER A 108 -11.07 1.08 -2.33
N GLU A 109 -11.51 -0.16 -2.12
CA GLU A 109 -12.46 -0.84 -3.03
C GLU A 109 -13.88 -0.26 -2.93
N GLU A 110 -14.24 0.30 -1.77
CA GLU A 110 -15.59 0.82 -1.51
C GLU A 110 -15.76 2.26 -2.01
N THR A 111 -14.73 3.09 -1.84
CA THR A 111 -14.80 4.53 -2.09
C THR A 111 -13.90 4.99 -3.23
N GLN A 112 -13.05 4.10 -3.77
CA GLN A 112 -12.03 4.41 -4.77
C GLN A 112 -11.00 5.47 -4.32
N CYS A 113 -11.09 5.97 -3.08
CA CYS A 113 -10.14 6.91 -2.53
C CYS A 113 -8.74 6.29 -2.46
N VAL A 114 -7.74 7.10 -2.80
CA VAL A 114 -6.33 6.77 -2.62
C VAL A 114 -5.80 7.47 -1.38
N SER A 115 -5.10 6.74 -0.53
CA SER A 115 -4.57 7.25 0.74
C SER A 115 -3.12 6.84 0.94
N ILE A 116 -2.39 7.59 1.75
CA ILE A 116 -1.07 7.21 2.27
C ILE A 116 -1.19 6.98 3.77
N VAL A 117 -0.46 5.98 4.27
CA VAL A 117 -0.29 5.73 5.70
C VAL A 117 1.19 5.61 6.04
N HIS A 118 1.63 6.32 7.08
CA HIS A 118 3.01 6.25 7.61
C HIS A 118 3.01 6.68 9.08
N GLY A 119 3.82 6.02 9.92
CA GLY A 119 3.92 6.38 11.35
C GLY A 119 2.59 6.44 12.10
N GLY A 120 1.62 5.59 11.75
CA GLY A 120 0.26 5.61 12.31
C GLY A 120 -0.63 6.77 11.83
N ILE A 121 -0.16 7.60 10.90
CA ILE A 121 -0.91 8.73 10.33
C ILE A 121 -1.53 8.31 9.00
N LEU A 122 -2.84 8.56 8.84
CA LEU A 122 -3.57 8.37 7.58
C LEU A 122 -3.80 9.71 6.88
N GLU A 123 -3.22 9.86 5.69
CA GLU A 123 -3.48 10.94 4.75
C GLU A 123 -4.50 10.47 3.72
N TYR A 124 -5.75 10.92 3.85
CA TYR A 124 -6.90 10.33 3.17
C TYR A 124 -7.32 11.06 1.89
N ASN A 125 -7.71 10.29 0.87
CA ASN A 125 -8.31 10.77 -0.38
C ASN A 125 -7.47 11.83 -1.10
N LEU A 126 -6.21 11.47 -1.34
CA LEU A 126 -5.23 12.26 -2.06
C LEU A 126 -5.52 12.25 -3.55
N SER A 127 -5.38 13.41 -4.18
CA SER A 127 -5.27 13.56 -5.63
C SER A 127 -3.95 12.97 -6.15
N ARG A 128 -3.83 12.87 -7.48
CA ARG A 128 -2.61 12.34 -8.12
C ARG A 128 -1.37 13.16 -7.79
N ASP A 129 -1.50 14.48 -7.82
CA ASP A 129 -0.39 15.40 -7.59
C ASP A 129 0.03 15.38 -6.11
N GLU A 130 -0.94 15.35 -5.19
CA GLU A 130 -0.67 15.21 -3.76
C GLU A 130 0.03 13.88 -3.47
N LEU A 131 -0.46 12.78 -4.02
CA LEU A 131 0.13 11.46 -3.81
C LEU A 131 1.58 11.38 -4.32
N TYR A 132 1.84 11.94 -5.50
CA TYR A 132 3.19 12.00 -6.07
C TYR A 132 4.13 12.83 -5.18
N LYS A 133 3.70 14.03 -4.80
CA LYS A 133 4.47 14.92 -3.92
C LYS A 133 4.78 14.26 -2.58
N ARG A 134 3.76 13.70 -1.93
CA ARG A 134 3.90 13.09 -0.60
C ARG A 134 4.81 11.86 -0.62
N LEU A 135 4.76 11.02 -1.65
CA LEU A 135 5.71 9.90 -1.76
C LEU A 135 7.14 10.36 -2.01
N GLY A 136 7.35 11.39 -2.83
CA GLY A 136 8.68 11.99 -3.01
C GLY A 136 9.26 12.49 -1.68
N GLU A 137 8.43 13.17 -0.88
CA GLU A 137 8.81 13.67 0.46
C GLU A 137 9.07 12.52 1.47
N LEU A 138 8.24 11.48 1.48
CA LEU A 138 8.30 10.40 2.48
C LEU A 138 9.35 9.32 2.18
N LEU A 139 9.66 9.10 0.90
CA LEU A 139 10.63 8.11 0.44
C LEU A 139 12.00 8.72 0.11
N GLU A 140 12.18 10.03 0.34
CA GLU A 140 13.43 10.76 0.10
C GLU A 140 13.98 10.58 -1.33
N VAL A 141 13.07 10.41 -2.30
CA VAL A 141 13.45 10.27 -3.70
C VAL A 141 13.93 11.64 -4.17
N LYS A 142 15.22 11.75 -4.50
CA LYS A 142 15.75 12.92 -5.20
C LYS A 142 15.00 13.06 -6.52
N VAL A 143 14.23 14.14 -6.65
CA VAL A 143 13.68 14.56 -7.93
C VAL A 143 14.83 15.22 -8.67
N ASP A 144 15.53 14.44 -9.50
CA ASP A 144 16.41 14.99 -10.53
C ASP A 144 15.57 15.48 -11.72
#